data_AF-A0A8T9S4E7-F1
#
_entry.id   AF-A0A8T9S4E7-F1
#
_cell.length_a   1.000
_cell.length_b   1.000
_cell.length_c   1.000
_cell.angle_alpha   90.00
_cell.angle_beta   90.00
_cell.angle_gamma   90.00
#
_symmetry.space_group_name_H-M   'P 1'
#
loop_
_entity.id
_entity.type
_entity.pdbx_description
1 polymer ?
#
loop_
_entity_poly.entity_id
_entity_poly.type
_entity_poly.pdbx_seq_one_letter_code
_entity_poly.pdbx_strand_id
1 'polypeptide(L)'
;MASFFTSDGPASDESAAPAPEPARRSWLKRLGAVLSGAALATPAAARPANPDGALAGGDVFVGEIIMLACNFAPRGYALCNGQLLPIAQNTALFSLLGTTYGGNGQTTFALPNLQGHTPIGRGDGPGLTPRVLGEQIGAETTTLLFGQMPAHTHAAQVSTALATSNTPTGNVTAEATASNASGEPVAIQNRAATANASGAAGLVSNTGSNVPVSLQSPYLAVNYCIALQGVFPPR
;
A
#
# COMPACT_ATOMS: atom_id res chain seq x y z
N MET A 1 -74.26 26.94 10.08
CA MET A 1 -74.93 25.63 9.96
C MET A 1 -74.57 24.85 11.22
N ALA A 2 -75.41 24.87 12.26
CA ALA A 2 -76.60 24.01 12.43
C ALA A 2 -76.19 22.52 12.40
N SER A 3 -76.53 21.61 13.31
CA SER A 3 -77.24 21.57 14.60
C SER A 3 -77.46 20.07 14.87
N PHE A 4 -77.26 19.61 16.11
CA PHE A 4 -78.04 18.56 16.81
C PHE A 4 -78.33 17.19 16.14
N PHE A 5 -77.98 16.06 16.79
CA PHE A 5 -78.88 15.29 17.69
C PHE A 5 -78.26 13.95 18.16
N THR A 6 -78.36 13.71 19.47
CA THR A 6 -78.43 12.46 20.26
C THR A 6 -79.57 11.55 19.71
N SER A 7 -79.80 10.26 19.99
CA SER A 7 -79.69 9.35 21.14
C SER A 7 -79.98 7.92 20.62
N ASP A 8 -79.68 6.82 21.31
CA ASP A 8 -80.60 6.20 22.28
C ASP A 8 -79.90 5.03 23.02
N GLY A 9 -80.15 4.93 24.34
CA GLY A 9 -79.99 3.69 25.13
C GLY A 9 -81.17 2.72 24.91
N PRO A 10 -81.43 1.69 25.76
CA PRO A 10 -81.14 1.63 27.20
C PRO A 10 -80.68 0.25 27.76
N ALA A 11 -80.32 0.29 29.05
CA ALA A 11 -80.47 -0.68 30.16
C ALA A 11 -80.76 -2.17 29.89
N SER A 12 -80.05 -3.06 30.61
CA SER A 12 -80.63 -3.87 31.72
C SER A 12 -79.68 -4.95 32.25
N ASP A 13 -79.63 -5.08 33.59
CA ASP A 13 -79.43 -6.28 34.44
C ASP A 13 -78.24 -7.23 34.19
N GLU A 14 -77.34 -7.42 35.17
CA GLU A 14 -77.52 -8.15 36.45
C GLU A 14 -77.39 -9.67 36.27
N SER A 15 -76.64 -10.28 37.21
CA SER A 15 -76.61 -11.73 37.51
C SER A 15 -75.83 -12.64 36.55
N ALA A 16 -74.59 -12.97 36.93
CA ALA A 16 -74.23 -14.35 37.32
C ALA A 16 -72.73 -14.46 37.66
N ALA A 17 -72.40 -14.72 38.93
CA ALA A 17 -71.18 -15.49 39.23
C ALA A 17 -71.46 -16.95 38.83
N PRO A 18 -70.51 -17.69 38.23
CA PRO A 18 -69.75 -18.61 39.08
C PRO A 18 -68.33 -19.01 38.62
N ALA A 19 -67.60 -19.55 39.61
CA ALA A 19 -66.49 -20.50 39.59
C ALA A 19 -65.04 -19.96 39.52
N PRO A 20 -64.11 -20.50 40.34
CA PRO A 20 -62.85 -19.85 40.68
C PRO A 20 -61.74 -20.23 39.69
N GLU A 21 -60.97 -19.25 39.23
CA GLU A 21 -59.71 -19.50 38.49
C GLU A 21 -58.48 -19.03 39.29
N PRO A 22 -57.35 -19.77 39.21
CA PRO A 22 -56.29 -19.72 40.19
C PRO A 22 -55.22 -18.64 39.94
N ALA A 23 -54.52 -18.34 41.03
CA ALA A 23 -53.51 -17.31 41.22
C ALA A 23 -52.46 -17.13 40.11
N ARG A 24 -52.20 -15.87 39.75
CA ARG A 24 -50.99 -15.40 39.05
C ARG A 24 -50.58 -14.03 39.61
N ARG A 25 -49.96 -13.99 40.80
CA ARG A 25 -48.50 -13.82 41.05
C ARG A 25 -47.91 -12.62 40.29
N SER A 26 -48.09 -11.40 40.82
CA SER A 26 -47.23 -10.68 41.80
C SER A 26 -45.85 -10.19 41.35
N TRP A 27 -45.54 -10.17 40.05
CA TRP A 27 -44.23 -9.70 39.55
C TRP A 27 -44.07 -8.17 39.47
N LEU A 28 -45.14 -7.39 39.68
CA LEU A 28 -45.16 -5.92 39.53
C LEU A 28 -44.87 -5.12 40.80
N LYS A 29 -44.46 -5.73 41.93
CA LYS A 29 -44.08 -4.99 43.16
C LYS A 29 -42.60 -4.63 43.28
N ARG A 30 -41.81 -4.67 42.19
CA ARG A 30 -40.38 -4.33 42.21
C ARG A 30 -39.98 -3.26 41.19
N LEU A 31 -40.83 -2.26 41.01
CA LEU A 31 -40.47 -1.03 40.30
C LEU A 31 -40.55 0.14 41.30
N GLY A 32 -39.42 0.46 41.93
CA GLY A 32 -39.32 1.62 42.81
C GLY A 32 -37.98 1.72 43.54
N ALA A 33 -37.22 2.77 43.17
CA ALA A 33 -36.09 3.38 43.88
C ALA A 33 -34.73 2.63 43.76
N VAL A 34 -33.56 3.24 43.55
CA VAL A 34 -33.05 4.59 43.88
C VAL A 34 -31.97 4.99 42.87
N LEU A 35 -32.00 6.27 42.47
CA LEU A 35 -30.95 7.01 41.78
C LEU A 35 -29.92 7.48 42.82
N SER A 36 -28.71 6.93 42.84
CA SER A 36 -27.56 7.50 43.57
C SER A 36 -26.29 7.29 42.75
N GLY A 37 -25.62 8.39 42.44
CA GLY A 37 -24.46 8.43 41.56
C GLY A 37 -23.28 7.62 42.09
N ALA A 38 -22.74 6.77 41.21
CA ALA A 38 -21.35 6.34 41.22
C ALA A 38 -20.98 6.15 39.74
N ALA A 39 -19.98 6.90 39.28
CA ALA A 39 -19.41 6.72 37.96
C ALA A 39 -18.94 5.27 37.82
N LEU A 40 -19.57 4.50 36.91
CA LEU A 40 -19.04 3.21 36.45
C LEU A 40 -17.79 3.49 35.60
N ALA A 41 -16.68 3.81 36.26
CA ALA A 41 -15.40 3.34 35.79
C ALA A 41 -15.39 1.84 36.12
N THR A 42 -15.91 1.02 35.20
CA THR A 42 -15.40 -0.35 35.13
C THR A 42 -13.89 -0.19 34.96
N PRO A 43 -13.03 -0.72 35.85
CA PRO A 43 -11.65 -0.90 35.42
C PRO A 43 -11.80 -1.71 34.14
N ALA A 44 -11.25 -1.20 33.03
CA ALA A 44 -10.89 -2.07 31.94
C ALA A 44 -10.05 -3.14 32.62
N ALA A 45 -10.64 -4.31 32.87
CA ALA A 45 -9.92 -5.44 33.38
C ALA A 45 -8.89 -5.69 32.30
N ALA A 46 -7.67 -5.19 32.51
CA ALA A 46 -6.53 -5.56 31.72
C ALA A 46 -6.58 -7.08 31.76
N ARG A 47 -6.94 -7.68 30.62
CA ARG A 47 -6.89 -9.12 30.44
C ARG A 47 -5.54 -9.55 31.02
N PRO A 48 -5.49 -10.54 31.93
CA PRO A 48 -4.23 -10.96 32.51
C PRO A 48 -3.25 -11.15 31.36
N ALA A 49 -2.12 -10.43 31.42
CA ALA A 49 -1.05 -10.61 30.45
C ALA A 49 -0.82 -12.13 30.36
N ASN A 50 -1.00 -12.69 29.16
CA ASN A 50 -0.81 -14.12 28.98
C ASN A 50 0.59 -14.43 29.54
N PRO A 51 0.73 -15.41 30.46
CA PRO A 51 2.02 -15.73 31.09
C PRO A 51 3.10 -16.08 30.06
N ASP A 52 2.70 -16.36 28.83
CA ASP A 52 3.54 -16.74 27.70
C ASP A 52 4.09 -15.54 26.90
N GLY A 53 3.74 -14.29 27.25
CA GLY A 53 4.24 -13.11 26.54
C GLY A 53 3.66 -12.91 25.12
N ALA A 54 2.60 -13.64 24.78
CA ALA A 54 1.87 -13.51 23.52
C ALA A 54 1.16 -12.15 23.41
N LEU A 55 1.49 -11.37 22.38
CA LEU A 55 0.97 -10.00 22.14
C LEU A 55 -0.43 -9.91 21.52
N ALA A 56 -1.23 -10.96 21.54
CA ALA A 56 -2.63 -10.89 21.15
C ALA A 56 -3.45 -11.84 22.05
N GLY A 57 -4.64 -11.41 22.46
CA GLY A 57 -5.53 -12.16 23.35
C GLY A 57 -6.18 -13.41 22.76
N GLY A 58 -5.54 -14.04 21.78
CA GLY A 58 -5.87 -15.36 21.22
C GLY A 58 -4.62 -16.24 21.21
N ASP A 59 -4.79 -17.53 21.00
CA ASP A 59 -3.68 -18.46 20.86
C ASP A 59 -2.80 -18.04 19.66
N VAL A 60 -1.59 -17.55 19.93
CA VAL A 60 -0.63 -17.15 18.89
C VAL A 60 -0.14 -18.40 18.17
N PHE A 61 -0.11 -18.37 16.84
CA PHE A 61 0.41 -19.48 16.07
C PHE A 61 1.93 -19.38 15.91
N VAL A 62 2.63 -20.52 16.02
CA VAL A 62 4.05 -20.58 15.67
C VAL A 62 4.22 -20.17 14.20
N GLY A 63 5.15 -19.26 13.92
CA GLY A 63 5.38 -18.73 12.57
C GLY A 63 4.48 -17.55 12.16
N GLU A 64 3.60 -17.08 13.05
CA GLU A 64 2.82 -15.86 12.82
C GLU A 64 3.73 -14.63 12.74
N ILE A 65 3.50 -13.78 11.73
CA ILE A 65 4.24 -12.53 11.54
C ILE A 65 3.37 -11.36 11.99
N ILE A 66 3.89 -10.56 12.92
CA ILE A 66 3.24 -9.36 13.44
C ILE A 66 4.07 -8.12 13.10
N MET A 67 3.39 -6.99 12.93
CA MET A 67 4.01 -5.67 12.80
C MET A 67 4.09 -5.00 14.18
N LEU A 68 5.26 -4.45 14.48
CA LEU A 68 5.55 -3.80 15.74
C LEU A 68 6.23 -2.45 15.51
N ALA A 69 5.78 -1.43 16.24
CA ALA A 69 6.38 -0.10 16.23
C ALA A 69 7.65 0.00 17.11
N CYS A 70 7.93 -1.01 17.94
CA CYS A 70 9.09 -1.04 18.82
C CYS A 70 10.36 -1.56 18.11
N ASN A 71 11.54 -1.13 18.58
CA ASN A 71 12.85 -1.48 18.00
C ASN A 71 13.42 -2.84 18.45
N PHE A 72 12.63 -3.66 19.13
CA PHE A 72 13.11 -4.93 19.68
C PHE A 72 12.06 -6.02 19.49
N ALA A 73 12.52 -7.27 19.38
CA ALA A 73 11.63 -8.42 19.42
C ALA A 73 11.18 -8.69 20.87
N PRO A 74 9.87 -8.72 21.14
CA PRO A 74 9.33 -9.17 22.42
C PRO A 74 9.71 -10.62 22.73
N ARG A 75 9.55 -11.05 24.00
CA ARG A 75 9.81 -12.45 24.37
C ARG A 75 8.92 -13.39 23.56
N GLY A 76 9.48 -14.50 23.08
CA GLY A 76 8.78 -15.46 22.23
C GLY A 76 8.73 -15.06 20.75
N TYR A 77 9.28 -13.90 20.38
CA TYR A 77 9.38 -13.43 19.00
C TYR A 77 10.82 -13.22 18.57
N ALA A 78 11.06 -13.23 17.26
CA ALA A 78 12.32 -12.83 16.65
C ALA A 78 12.08 -11.82 15.52
N LEU A 79 13.04 -10.93 15.27
CA LEU A 79 12.98 -10.00 14.13
C LEU A 79 13.11 -10.76 12.80
N CYS A 80 12.31 -10.37 11.81
CA CYS A 80 12.37 -10.88 10.44
C CYS A 80 13.51 -10.22 9.64
N ASN A 81 14.75 -10.49 10.04
CA ASN A 81 15.97 -9.92 9.46
C ASN A 81 16.85 -10.95 8.73
N GLY A 82 16.32 -12.13 8.39
CA GLY A 82 17.11 -13.17 7.72
C GLY A 82 18.11 -13.93 8.61
N GLN A 83 18.05 -13.78 9.93
CA GLN A 83 18.96 -14.49 10.84
C GLN A 83 18.80 -16.02 10.77
N LEU A 84 19.92 -16.73 10.96
CA LEU A 84 19.96 -18.19 11.05
C LEU A 84 19.67 -18.64 12.47
N LEU A 85 18.72 -19.56 12.63
CA LEU A 85 18.37 -20.17 13.91
C LEU A 85 18.66 -21.68 13.92
N PRO A 86 19.06 -22.24 15.08
CA PRO A 86 19.26 -23.68 15.22
C PRO A 86 17.93 -24.43 15.19
N ILE A 87 17.86 -25.49 14.37
CA ILE A 87 16.68 -26.35 14.23
C ILE A 87 16.35 -27.04 15.56
N ALA A 88 17.38 -27.49 16.29
CA ALA A 88 17.22 -28.23 17.54
C ALA A 88 16.40 -27.50 18.62
N GLN A 89 16.43 -26.16 18.60
CA GLN A 89 15.70 -25.32 19.56
C GLN A 89 14.35 -24.81 19.02
N ASN A 90 14.12 -24.90 17.70
CA ASN A 90 12.96 -24.31 17.01
C ASN A 90 12.34 -25.32 16.03
N THR A 91 12.20 -26.57 16.46
CA THR A 91 11.72 -27.68 15.62
C THR A 91 10.33 -27.44 15.05
N ALA A 92 9.41 -26.89 15.86
CA ALA A 92 8.06 -26.54 15.45
C ALA A 92 8.07 -25.52 14.30
N LEU A 93 8.86 -24.46 14.44
CA LEU A 93 8.94 -23.39 13.44
C LEU A 93 9.64 -23.87 12.16
N PHE A 94 10.68 -24.70 12.27
CA PHE A 94 11.33 -25.33 11.12
C PHE A 94 10.36 -26.22 10.33
N SER A 95 9.46 -26.95 10.99
CA SER A 95 8.48 -27.80 10.29
C SER A 95 7.46 -27.01 9.43
N LEU A 96 7.28 -25.72 9.72
CA LEU A 96 6.40 -24.81 8.97
C LEU A 96 7.14 -24.11 7.82
N LEU A 97 8.32 -23.56 8.08
CA LEU A 97 9.07 -22.73 7.12
C LEU A 97 10.05 -23.53 6.26
N GLY A 98 10.52 -24.69 6.75
CA GLY A 98 11.56 -25.48 6.12
C GLY A 98 12.84 -24.66 5.85
N THR A 99 13.36 -24.79 4.63
CA THR A 99 14.54 -24.06 4.15
C THR A 99 14.19 -22.95 3.16
N THR A 100 12.93 -22.55 3.05
CA THR A 100 12.45 -21.58 2.04
C THR A 100 13.20 -20.26 2.06
N TYR A 101 13.63 -19.80 3.24
CA TYR A 101 14.35 -18.54 3.42
C TYR A 101 15.88 -18.73 3.57
N GLY A 102 16.38 -19.96 3.47
CA GLY A 102 17.80 -20.32 3.60
C GLY A 102 18.13 -21.24 4.77
N GLY A 103 19.44 -21.37 5.04
CA GLY A 103 19.99 -22.34 5.99
C GLY A 103 20.32 -23.68 5.34
N ASN A 104 20.87 -24.61 6.13
CA ASN A 104 21.33 -25.91 5.62
C ASN A 104 20.30 -27.03 5.74
N GLY A 105 19.17 -26.77 6.42
CA GLY A 105 18.08 -27.75 6.59
C GLY A 105 18.44 -28.95 7.48
N GLN A 106 19.62 -28.96 8.09
CA GLN A 106 20.11 -30.04 8.96
C GLN A 106 20.34 -29.56 10.39
N THR A 107 21.07 -28.44 10.55
CA THR A 107 21.36 -27.83 11.85
C THR A 107 20.75 -26.44 11.98
N THR A 108 20.58 -25.72 10.87
CA THR A 108 20.07 -24.35 10.85
C THR A 108 19.06 -24.11 9.72
N PHE A 109 18.18 -23.15 9.96
CA PHE A 109 17.27 -22.59 8.97
C PHE A 109 17.25 -21.06 9.13
N ALA A 110 16.89 -20.33 8.08
CA ALA A 110 16.81 -18.87 8.14
C ALA A 110 15.37 -18.38 8.34
N LEU A 111 15.23 -17.24 9.02
CA LEU A 111 13.97 -16.49 9.07
C LEU A 111 13.75 -15.69 7.79
N PRO A 112 12.51 -15.25 7.51
CA PRO A 112 12.26 -14.27 6.46
C PRO A 112 13.06 -12.99 6.69
N ASN A 113 13.54 -12.37 5.60
CA ASN A 113 14.13 -11.03 5.63
C ASN A 113 13.13 -10.02 5.05
N LEU A 114 12.59 -9.16 5.90
CA LEU A 114 11.64 -8.11 5.52
C LEU A 114 12.26 -6.70 5.61
N GLN A 115 13.58 -6.59 5.79
CA GLN A 115 14.26 -5.29 5.82
C GLN A 115 14.28 -4.67 4.41
N GLY A 116 13.63 -3.53 4.23
CA GLY A 116 13.48 -2.88 2.91
C GLY A 116 12.47 -3.57 1.98
N HIS A 117 11.73 -4.56 2.47
CA HIS A 117 10.78 -5.32 1.65
C HIS A 117 9.36 -5.15 2.17
N THR A 118 8.39 -5.10 1.24
CA THR A 118 6.96 -5.11 1.58
C THR A 118 6.41 -6.51 1.34
N PRO A 119 5.74 -7.15 2.33
CA PRO A 119 5.16 -8.47 2.13
C PRO A 119 4.02 -8.43 1.11
N ILE A 120 3.95 -9.46 0.26
CA ILE A 120 2.87 -9.66 -0.70
C ILE A 120 2.23 -11.04 -0.50
N GLY A 121 0.96 -11.17 -0.89
CA GLY A 121 0.26 -12.45 -0.82
C GLY A 121 0.88 -13.49 -1.75
N ARG A 122 1.10 -14.70 -1.22
CA ARG A 122 1.44 -15.89 -2.01
C ARG A 122 0.20 -16.37 -2.78
N GLY A 123 0.37 -16.84 -4.01
CA GLY A 123 -0.68 -17.58 -4.71
C GLY A 123 -0.58 -17.53 -6.23
N ASP A 124 -1.35 -18.41 -6.87
CA ASP A 124 -1.38 -18.62 -8.32
C ASP A 124 -2.81 -18.42 -8.86
N GLY A 125 -3.47 -17.35 -8.41
CA GLY A 125 -4.85 -17.06 -8.79
C GLY A 125 -5.03 -16.92 -10.31
N PRO A 126 -6.19 -17.28 -10.89
CA PRO A 126 -6.42 -17.19 -12.33
C PRO A 126 -6.15 -15.77 -12.87
N GLY A 127 -5.26 -15.66 -13.86
CA GLY A 127 -4.87 -14.38 -14.47
C GLY A 127 -3.90 -13.54 -13.63
N LEU A 128 -3.42 -14.05 -12.49
CA LEU A 128 -2.38 -13.42 -11.69
C LEU A 128 -1.01 -14.03 -12.01
N THR A 129 0.05 -13.25 -11.81
CA THR A 129 1.40 -13.79 -11.81
C THR A 129 1.57 -14.71 -10.60
N PRO A 130 1.99 -15.98 -10.78
CA PRO A 130 2.35 -16.87 -9.69
C PRO A 130 3.34 -16.22 -8.72
N ARG A 131 3.11 -16.34 -7.41
CA ARG A 131 4.03 -15.88 -6.36
C ARG A 131 4.29 -16.98 -5.37
N VAL A 132 5.54 -17.42 -5.27
CA VAL A 132 5.96 -18.47 -4.34
C VAL A 132 6.50 -17.89 -3.02
N LEU A 133 6.43 -18.66 -1.93
CA LEU A 133 7.01 -18.21 -0.67
C LEU A 133 8.53 -18.08 -0.80
N GLY A 134 9.07 -17.02 -0.20
CA GLY A 134 10.51 -16.73 -0.23
C GLY A 134 11.01 -16.03 -1.49
N GLU A 135 10.15 -15.83 -2.49
CA GLU A 135 10.50 -15.10 -3.70
C GLU A 135 10.75 -13.62 -3.39
N GLN A 136 11.93 -13.11 -3.77
CA GLN A 136 12.28 -11.69 -3.66
C GLN A 136 12.17 -11.05 -5.04
N ILE A 137 11.29 -10.05 -5.15
CA ILE A 137 10.98 -9.36 -6.39
C ILE A 137 10.77 -7.87 -6.14
N GLY A 138 10.83 -7.09 -7.22
CA GLY A 138 10.69 -5.64 -7.18
C GLY A 138 12.04 -4.92 -7.24
N ALA A 139 11.98 -3.60 -7.33
CA ALA A 139 13.15 -2.72 -7.34
C ALA A 139 12.78 -1.40 -6.66
N GLU A 140 13.69 -0.85 -5.84
CA GLU A 140 13.49 0.45 -5.18
C GLU A 140 13.65 1.63 -6.14
N THR A 141 14.51 1.45 -7.15
CA THR A 141 14.77 2.45 -8.18
C THR A 141 14.75 1.81 -9.56
N THR A 142 14.33 2.58 -10.56
CA THR A 142 14.50 2.20 -11.97
C THR A 142 15.21 3.31 -12.73
N THR A 143 16.10 2.95 -13.65
CA THR A 143 16.75 3.91 -14.53
C THR A 143 15.91 4.03 -15.80
N LEU A 144 15.42 5.23 -16.10
CA LEU A 144 14.66 5.48 -17.31
C LEU A 144 15.61 5.56 -18.51
N LEU A 145 15.54 4.54 -19.35
CA LEU A 145 16.20 4.45 -20.65
C LEU A 145 15.39 5.19 -21.72
N PHE A 146 16.04 5.50 -22.85
CA PHE A 146 15.39 6.17 -23.98
C PHE A 146 14.09 5.47 -24.44
N GLY A 147 14.09 4.14 -24.49
CA GLY A 147 12.91 3.36 -24.88
C GLY A 147 11.74 3.40 -23.89
N GLN A 148 11.93 3.96 -22.69
CA GLN A 148 10.88 4.10 -21.68
C GLN A 148 10.22 5.49 -21.70
N MET A 149 10.66 6.40 -22.58
CA MET A 149 10.02 7.70 -22.79
C MET A 149 9.03 7.64 -23.97
N PRO A 150 7.92 8.40 -23.91
CA PRO A 150 7.03 8.53 -25.06
C PRO A 150 7.78 9.03 -26.30
N ALA A 151 7.46 8.43 -27.45
CA ALA A 151 7.99 8.89 -28.74
C ALA A 151 7.58 10.35 -28.97
N HIS A 152 8.57 11.21 -29.17
CA HIS A 152 8.39 12.62 -29.49
C HIS A 152 9.42 13.04 -30.52
N THR A 153 9.11 14.09 -31.28
CA THR A 153 9.99 14.62 -32.32
C THR A 153 10.07 16.14 -32.20
N HIS A 154 11.20 16.70 -32.61
CA HIS A 154 11.36 18.15 -32.78
C HIS A 154 11.59 18.42 -34.26
N ALA A 155 10.69 19.17 -34.88
CA ALA A 155 10.90 19.69 -36.22
C ALA A 155 11.61 21.03 -36.13
N ALA A 156 12.82 21.13 -36.68
CA ALA A 156 13.45 22.43 -36.89
C ALA A 156 12.81 23.11 -38.10
N GLN A 157 12.40 24.37 -37.93
CA GLN A 157 11.94 25.22 -39.04
C GLN A 157 13.16 25.95 -39.61
N VAL A 158 13.48 25.65 -40.87
CA VAL A 158 14.60 26.26 -41.62
C VAL A 158 14.03 26.83 -42.91
N SER A 159 14.46 28.03 -43.28
CA SER A 159 14.14 28.64 -44.56
C SER A 159 15.07 28.12 -45.65
N THR A 160 14.51 27.82 -46.82
CA THR A 160 15.27 27.52 -48.04
C THR A 160 15.64 28.78 -48.82
N ALA A 161 15.21 29.96 -48.37
CA ALA A 161 15.61 31.23 -48.96
C ALA A 161 17.00 31.65 -48.47
N LEU A 162 17.63 32.53 -49.23
CA LEU A 162 18.87 33.19 -48.85
C LEU A 162 18.67 34.07 -47.62
N ALA A 163 19.64 34.06 -46.70
CA ALA A 163 19.64 34.89 -45.49
C ALA A 163 19.67 36.39 -45.87
N THR A 164 18.76 37.16 -45.27
CA THR A 164 18.64 38.62 -45.45
C THR A 164 19.05 39.41 -44.21
N SER A 165 19.26 38.73 -43.08
CA SER A 165 19.66 39.33 -41.81
C SER A 165 20.63 38.40 -41.08
N ASN A 166 21.58 38.99 -40.35
CA ASN A 166 22.46 38.29 -39.42
C ASN A 166 21.90 38.25 -37.98
N THR A 167 20.69 38.78 -37.75
CA THR A 167 20.05 38.81 -36.43
C THR A 167 19.18 37.56 -36.22
N PRO A 168 19.37 36.80 -35.12
CA PRO A 168 18.58 35.61 -34.85
C PRO A 168 17.22 35.91 -34.20
N THR A 169 17.03 37.09 -33.60
CA THR A 169 15.80 37.45 -32.89
C THR A 169 14.62 37.58 -33.86
N GLY A 170 13.62 36.71 -33.72
CA GLY A 170 12.40 36.73 -34.54
C GLY A 170 12.57 36.18 -35.96
N ASN A 171 13.75 35.63 -36.29
CA ASN A 171 14.07 35.11 -37.63
C ASN A 171 14.28 33.59 -37.59
N VAL A 172 14.17 32.94 -38.75
CA VAL A 172 14.47 31.51 -38.93
C VAL A 172 15.88 31.32 -39.49
N THR A 173 16.49 30.16 -39.26
CA THR A 173 17.77 29.81 -39.89
C THR A 173 17.58 29.70 -41.41
N ALA A 174 18.54 30.20 -42.18
CA ALA A 174 18.47 30.31 -43.63
C ALA A 174 19.88 30.12 -44.23
N GLU A 175 19.97 29.88 -45.54
CA GLU A 175 21.26 29.69 -46.22
C GLU A 175 22.09 30.99 -46.19
N ALA A 176 23.35 30.90 -45.75
CA ALA A 176 24.22 32.06 -45.63
C ALA A 176 24.54 32.68 -47.00
N THR A 177 24.48 34.02 -47.05
CA THR A 177 24.79 34.83 -48.24
C THR A 177 26.14 35.53 -48.09
N ALA A 178 26.86 35.66 -49.21
CA ALA A 178 27.96 36.60 -49.38
C ALA A 178 27.57 37.62 -50.47
N SER A 179 28.20 38.78 -50.50
CA SER A 179 28.07 39.70 -51.64
C SER A 179 29.18 39.42 -52.66
N ASN A 180 28.85 39.38 -53.95
CA ASN A 180 29.87 39.36 -55.00
C ASN A 180 30.51 40.75 -55.19
N ALA A 181 31.49 40.86 -56.10
CA ALA A 181 32.19 42.12 -56.38
C ALA A 181 31.26 43.25 -56.90
N SER A 182 30.06 42.91 -57.39
CA SER A 182 29.02 43.84 -57.82
C SER A 182 27.97 44.15 -56.73
N GLY A 183 28.12 43.61 -55.52
CA GLY A 183 27.21 43.85 -54.39
C GLY A 183 25.97 42.95 -54.35
N GLU A 184 25.78 42.06 -55.33
CA GLU A 184 24.63 41.15 -55.37
C GLU A 184 24.81 39.99 -54.38
N PRO A 185 23.75 39.58 -53.66
CA PRO A 185 23.79 38.43 -52.76
C PRO A 185 23.96 37.12 -53.56
N VAL A 186 25.00 36.36 -53.21
CA VAL A 186 25.33 35.05 -53.76
C VAL A 186 25.31 34.02 -52.64
N ALA A 187 24.71 32.86 -52.91
CA ALA A 187 24.73 31.71 -52.01
C ALA A 187 26.17 31.27 -51.74
N ILE A 188 26.57 31.11 -50.47
CA ILE A 188 27.88 30.54 -50.15
C ILE A 188 27.78 29.01 -50.26
N GLN A 189 27.98 28.49 -51.47
CA GLN A 189 27.83 27.05 -51.74
C GLN A 189 29.00 26.18 -51.25
N ASN A 190 30.08 26.73 -50.67
CA ASN A 190 31.22 25.90 -50.25
C ASN A 190 32.16 26.56 -49.21
N ARG A 191 31.77 26.58 -47.92
CA ARG A 191 32.73 26.66 -46.80
C ARG A 191 32.59 25.39 -45.94
N ALA A 192 33.29 24.33 -46.28
CA ALA A 192 33.44 23.17 -45.39
C ALA A 192 34.86 23.13 -44.80
N ALA A 193 35.00 23.32 -43.48
CA ALA A 193 36.10 22.78 -42.66
C ALA A 193 35.95 22.98 -41.14
N THR A 194 35.04 23.82 -40.62
CA THR A 194 34.76 23.88 -39.15
C THR A 194 33.40 24.50 -38.82
N ALA A 195 32.43 24.41 -39.72
CA ALA A 195 31.06 24.73 -39.43
C ALA A 195 30.25 23.53 -39.88
N ASN A 196 30.04 22.61 -38.94
CA ASN A 196 28.98 21.61 -38.94
C ASN A 196 28.46 21.27 -40.35
N ALA A 197 29.14 20.37 -41.08
CA ALA A 197 28.64 19.77 -42.31
C ALA A 197 27.48 18.82 -42.01
N SER A 198 26.45 19.33 -41.33
CA SER A 198 25.11 18.80 -41.35
C SER A 198 24.31 19.74 -42.22
N GLY A 199 23.79 19.22 -43.33
CA GLY A 199 22.60 19.81 -43.90
C GLY A 199 21.55 19.90 -42.78
N ALA A 200 21.06 21.11 -42.51
CA ALA A 200 19.75 21.43 -41.92
C ALA A 200 19.24 20.55 -40.75
N ALA A 201 20.12 20.07 -39.87
CA ALA A 201 19.70 19.26 -38.74
C ALA A 201 19.41 20.18 -37.55
N GLY A 202 18.14 20.32 -37.19
CA GLY A 202 17.77 20.64 -35.82
C GLY A 202 18.55 19.71 -34.91
N LEU A 203 19.54 20.23 -34.19
CA LEU A 203 20.34 19.44 -33.28
C LEU A 203 19.48 19.14 -32.05
N VAL A 204 18.60 18.16 -32.19
CA VAL A 204 17.92 17.52 -31.07
C VAL A 204 18.97 16.64 -30.42
N SER A 205 19.56 17.12 -29.33
CA SER A 205 20.48 16.32 -28.53
C SER A 205 19.71 15.24 -27.77
N ASN A 206 20.42 14.18 -27.37
CA ASN A 206 19.81 13.12 -26.57
C ASN A 206 19.27 13.68 -25.25
N THR A 207 17.99 13.42 -24.97
CA THR A 207 17.34 13.77 -23.71
C THR A 207 17.23 12.52 -22.84
N GLY A 208 17.38 12.68 -21.52
CA GLY A 208 17.40 11.60 -20.54
C GLY A 208 18.73 11.54 -19.80
N SER A 209 18.73 11.91 -18.52
CA SER A 209 19.95 12.01 -17.71
C SER A 209 20.49 10.64 -17.23
N ASN A 210 19.82 9.54 -17.59
CA ASN A 210 20.10 8.19 -17.12
C ASN A 210 20.18 8.10 -15.58
N VAL A 211 19.43 8.97 -14.89
CA VAL A 211 19.36 9.06 -13.44
C VAL A 211 18.29 8.10 -12.95
N PRO A 212 18.59 7.25 -11.95
CA PRO A 212 17.60 6.41 -11.31
C PRO A 212 16.49 7.25 -10.68
N VAL A 213 15.24 6.87 -10.93
CA VAL A 213 14.07 7.43 -10.26
C VAL A 213 13.57 6.44 -9.21
N SER A 214 13.12 6.94 -8.07
CA SER A 214 12.53 6.11 -7.01
C SER A 214 11.16 5.59 -7.44
N LEU A 215 10.93 4.29 -7.20
CA LEU A 215 9.63 3.64 -7.38
C LEU A 215 8.87 3.50 -6.05
N GLN A 216 9.47 3.92 -4.94
CA GLN A 216 8.89 3.76 -3.63
C GLN A 216 7.76 4.78 -3.42
N SER A 217 6.55 4.26 -3.15
CA SER A 217 5.43 5.08 -2.65
C SER A 217 5.71 5.54 -1.22
N PRO A 218 5.04 6.58 -0.69
CA PRO A 218 5.24 6.98 0.71
C PRO A 218 5.09 5.79 1.67
N TYR A 219 6.12 5.51 2.48
CA TYR A 219 6.14 4.38 3.40
C TYR A 219 6.60 4.81 4.79
N LEU A 220 6.13 4.07 5.80
CA LEU A 220 6.59 4.17 7.17
C LEU A 220 7.22 2.85 7.58
N ALA A 221 8.48 2.89 8.00
CA ALA A 221 9.18 1.70 8.45
C ALA A 221 8.66 1.27 9.84
N VAL A 222 8.20 0.02 9.92
CA VAL A 222 7.88 -0.67 11.16
C VAL A 222 8.64 -1.99 11.20
N ASN A 223 8.82 -2.55 12.38
CA ASN A 223 9.50 -3.84 12.52
C ASN A 223 8.52 -4.99 12.30
N TYR A 224 9.02 -6.03 11.62
CA TYR A 224 8.31 -7.29 11.51
C TYR A 224 8.94 -8.30 12.45
N CYS A 225 8.11 -8.95 13.25
CA CYS A 225 8.51 -9.99 14.18
C CYS A 225 7.74 -11.28 13.90
N ILE A 226 8.42 -12.42 14.02
CA ILE A 226 7.83 -13.76 13.87
C ILE A 226 7.78 -14.47 15.21
N ALA A 227 6.66 -15.13 15.50
CA ALA A 227 6.46 -15.90 16.72
C ALA A 227 7.28 -17.20 16.69
N LEU A 228 8.23 -17.34 17.62
CA LEU A 228 9.02 -18.57 17.82
C LEU A 228 8.28 -19.60 18.68
N GLN A 229 7.34 -19.14 19.49
CA GLN A 229 6.58 -19.93 20.46
C GLN A 229 5.09 -19.65 20.28
N GLY A 230 4.25 -20.67 20.45
CA GLY A 230 2.81 -20.57 20.23
C GLY A 230 2.16 -21.94 20.03
N VAL A 231 0.89 -21.94 19.65
CA VAL A 231 0.15 -23.12 19.22
C VAL A 231 0.59 -23.51 17.82
N PHE A 232 0.80 -24.80 17.59
CA PHE A 232 1.12 -25.30 16.27
C PHE A 232 -0.14 -25.23 15.37
N PRO A 233 -0.09 -24.58 14.19
CA PRO A 233 -1.26 -24.50 13.31
C PRO A 233 -1.69 -25.90 12.84
N PRO A 234 -2.96 -26.30 13.00
CA PRO A 234 -3.47 -27.52 12.39
C PRO A 234 -3.51 -27.35 10.87
N ARG A 235 -3.27 -28.46 10.14
CA ARG A 235 -3.35 -28.52 8.68
C ARG A 235 -4.71 -28.98 8.20
#